data_AF-A0A4U5USZ9-F1
#
_entry.id   AF-A0A4U5USZ9-F1
#
_cell.length_a   1.000
_cell.length_b   1.000
_cell.length_c   1.000
_cell.angle_alpha   90.00
_cell.angle_beta   90.00
_cell.angle_gamma   90.00
#
_symmetry.space_group_name_H-M   'P 1'
#
loop_
_entity.id
_entity.type
_entity.pdbx_description
1 polymer ?
#
loop_
_entity_poly.entity_id
_entity_poly.type
_entity_poly.pdbx_seq_one_letter_code
_entity_poly.pdbx_strand_id
1 'polypeptide(L)' 'MLEKFRARRDYWETIMPASGRPKCPSMSTPEGWGVTKGHADLLQHREATSSQEMKHVLEMQKKAKSSA' A
#
# COMPACT_ATOMS: atom_id res chain seq x y z
N MET A 1 28.09 -5.79 -36.40
CA MET A 1 28.18 -4.31 -36.45
C MET A 1 27.54 -3.62 -35.22
N LEU A 2 26.55 -4.22 -34.54
CA LEU A 2 25.86 -3.60 -33.38
C LEU A 2 26.63 -3.65 -32.03
N GLU A 3 27.52 -4.62 -31.81
CA GLU A 3 28.25 -4.74 -30.53
C GLU A 3 29.08 -3.50 -30.18
N LYS A 4 29.68 -2.85 -31.19
CA LYS A 4 30.55 -1.69 -30.97
C LYS A 4 29.81 -0.45 -30.46
N PHE A 5 28.50 -0.35 -30.67
CA PHE A 5 27.73 0.83 -30.25
C PHE A 5 27.31 0.78 -28.78
N ARG A 6 27.19 -0.42 -28.21
CA ARG A 6 26.83 -0.64 -26.79
C ARG A 6 28.04 -0.69 -25.85
N ALA A 7 29.26 -0.84 -26.39
CA ALA A 7 30.51 -0.91 -25.64
C ALA A 7 31.04 0.47 -25.17
N ARG A 8 30.24 1.52 -25.25
CA ARG A 8 30.60 2.89 -24.81
C ARG A 8 29.78 3.24 -23.57
N ARG A 9 30.40 3.92 -22.61
CA ARG A 9 29.72 4.44 -21.41
C ARG A 9 28.54 5.34 -21.77
N ASP A 10 28.75 6.27 -22.70
CA ASP A 10 27.74 7.24 -23.13
C ASP A 10 26.44 6.59 -23.63
N TYR A 11 26.51 5.37 -24.19
CA TYR A 11 25.34 4.62 -24.62
C TYR A 11 24.46 4.22 -23.43
N TRP A 12 25.05 3.72 -22.34
CA TRP A 12 24.31 3.28 -21.16
C TRP A 12 23.84 4.44 -20.26
N GLU A 13 24.53 5.57 -20.29
CA GLU A 13 24.12 6.78 -19.57
C GLU A 13 22.90 7.47 -20.21
N THR A 14 22.76 7.39 -21.54
CA THR A 14 21.71 8.10 -22.29
C THR A 14 20.51 7.22 -22.64
N ILE A 15 20.64 5.90 -22.58
CA ILE A 15 19.54 5.01 -22.94
C ILE A 15 18.47 4.98 -21.84
N MET A 16 17.21 5.18 -22.24
CA MET A 16 16.05 4.96 -21.38
C MET A 16 15.51 3.54 -21.62
N PRO A 17 15.81 2.55 -20.75
CA PRO A 17 15.37 1.18 -20.97
C PRO A 17 13.85 1.08 -20.87
N ALA A 18 13.26 0.29 -21.77
CA ALA A 18 11.84 -0.02 -21.70
C ALA A 18 11.54 -0.89 -20.47
N SER A 19 10.38 -0.67 -19.83
CA SER A 19 9.94 -1.48 -18.69
C SER A 19 9.61 -2.94 -19.04
N GLY A 20 9.38 -3.23 -20.33
CA GLY A 20 8.89 -4.53 -20.81
C GLY A 20 7.43 -4.83 -20.42
N ARG A 21 6.73 -3.90 -19.76
CA ARG A 21 5.36 -4.09 -19.25
C ARG A 21 4.42 -3.01 -19.81
N PRO A 22 3.79 -3.23 -20.98
CA PRO A 22 3.04 -2.18 -21.68
C PRO A 22 1.76 -1.72 -20.96
N LYS A 23 1.21 -2.56 -20.07
CA LYS A 23 -0.04 -2.29 -19.34
C LYS A 23 0.20 -1.86 -17.89
N CYS A 24 1.44 -1.87 -17.40
CA CYS A 24 1.73 -1.56 -16.00
C CYS A 24 2.12 -0.08 -15.85
N PRO A 25 1.68 0.58 -14.76
CA PRO A 25 2.11 1.94 -14.46
C PRO A 25 3.61 1.97 -14.10
N SER A 26 4.27 3.12 -14.28
CA SER A 26 5.68 3.31 -13.92
C SER A 26 5.91 3.55 -12.43
N MET A 27 4.87 3.93 -11.69
CA MET A 27 4.91 4.20 -10.25
C MET A 27 3.68 3.59 -9.57
N SER A 28 3.83 3.18 -8.32
CA SER A 28 2.73 2.77 -7.44
C SER A 28 2.29 3.94 -6.55
N THR A 29 1.01 3.97 -6.18
CA THR A 29 0.53 4.85 -5.11
C THR A 29 0.96 4.28 -3.75
N PRO A 30 1.53 5.09 -2.84
CA PRO A 30 1.76 4.63 -1.48
C PRO A 30 0.42 4.27 -0.81
N GLU A 31 0.42 3.18 -0.06
CA GLU A 31 -0.74 2.72 0.72
C GLU A 31 -1.12 3.78 1.76
N GLY A 32 -2.32 4.36 1.61
CA GLY A 32 -2.84 5.43 2.46
C GLY A 32 -3.62 4.89 3.65
N TRP A 33 -3.05 3.96 4.43
CA TRP A 33 -3.77 3.30 5.52
C TRP A 33 -4.38 4.30 6.51
N GLY A 34 -3.83 5.51 6.66
CA GLY A 34 -4.36 6.54 7.57
C GLY A 34 -4.28 6.17 9.06
N VAL A 35 -3.92 4.93 9.35
CA VAL A 35 -3.67 4.34 10.66
C VAL A 35 -2.26 3.77 10.69
N THR A 36 -1.52 4.10 11.74
CA THR A 36 -0.17 3.58 11.97
C THR A 36 -0.22 2.14 12.46
N LYS A 37 0.85 1.36 12.20
CA LYS A 37 1.02 0.01 12.75
C LYS A 37 0.81 0.03 14.28
N GLY A 38 -0.19 -0.70 14.77
CA GLY A 38 -0.54 -0.75 16.20
C GLY A 38 -1.67 0.19 16.62
N HIS A 39 -2.47 0.73 15.70
CA HIS A 39 -3.71 1.42 16.04
C HIS A 39 -4.58 0.52 16.94
N ALA A 40 -5.03 1.05 18.08
CA ALA A 40 -5.66 0.26 19.14
C ALA A 40 -6.84 -0.58 18.62
N ASP A 41 -7.64 -0.01 17.72
CA ASP A 41 -8.83 -0.65 17.14
C ASP A 41 -8.52 -1.78 16.14
N LEU A 42 -7.27 -1.89 15.66
CA LEU A 42 -6.83 -2.91 14.70
C LEU A 42 -5.96 -4.01 15.33
N LEU A 43 -5.73 -3.93 16.64
CA LEU A 43 -5.03 -4.99 17.37
C LEU A 43 -5.98 -6.16 17.59
N GLN A 44 -5.66 -7.29 16.97
CA GLN A 44 -6.41 -8.52 17.19
C GLN A 44 -6.15 -9.03 18.62
N HIS A 45 -7.21 -9.15 19.42
CA HIS A 45 -7.12 -9.76 20.74
C HIS A 45 -6.91 -11.27 20.65
N ARG A 46 -6.03 -11.79 21.52
CA ARG A 46 -5.75 -13.23 21.64
C ARG A 46 -6.85 -13.98 22.37
N GLU A 47 -7.63 -13.30 23.21
CA GLU A 47 -8.68 -13.87 24.03
C GLU A 47 -10.06 -13.69 23.39
N ALA A 48 -11.04 -14.48 23.84
CA ALA A 48 -12.40 -14.41 23.32
C ALA A 48 -13.02 -13.04 23.64
N THR A 49 -13.71 -12.46 22.66
CA THR A 49 -14.30 -11.13 22.76
C THR A 49 -15.24 -11.03 23.97
N SER A 50 -14.98 -10.06 24.85
CA SER A 50 -15.77 -9.82 26.05
C SER A 50 -17.09 -9.10 25.73
N SER A 51 -18.10 -9.27 26.59
CA SER A 51 -19.38 -8.58 26.46
C SER A 51 -19.26 -7.04 26.47
N GLN A 52 -18.21 -6.50 27.11
CA GLN A 52 -17.94 -5.06 27.12
C GLN A 52 -17.39 -4.58 25.78
N GLU A 53 -16.50 -5.35 25.15
CA GLU A 53 -15.93 -5.06 23.84
C GLU A 53 -17.01 -5.11 22.75
N MET A 54 -17.91 -6.11 22.81
CA MET A 54 -19.05 -6.19 21.90
C MET A 54 -19.97 -4.96 21.99
N LYS A 55 -20.24 -4.45 23.20
CA LYS A 55 -21.01 -3.22 23.37
C LYS A 55 -20.30 -2.01 22.77
N HIS A 56 -18.99 -1.90 22.98
CA HIS A 56 -18.18 -0.81 22.44
C HIS A 56 -18.21 -0.77 20.91
N VAL A 57 -17.99 -1.92 20.25
CA VAL A 57 -18.05 -2.03 18.77
C VAL A 57 -19.43 -1.66 18.24
N LEU A 58 -20.51 -2.11 18.87
CA LEU A 58 -21.88 -1.79 18.48
C LEU A 58 -22.20 -0.29 18.61
N GLU A 59 -21.65 0.38 19.63
CA GLU A 59 -21.82 1.82 19.80
C GLU A 59 -21.03 2.62 18.75
N MET A 60 -19.80 2.22 18.45
CA MET A 60 -19.02 2.81 17.35
C MET A 60 -19.74 2.68 16.01
N GLN A 61 -20.33 1.51 15.72
CA GLN A 61 -21.10 1.30 14.50
C GLN A 61 -22.32 2.22 14.40
N LYS A 62 -23.01 2.48 15.52
CA LYS A 62 -24.13 3.44 15.56
C LYS A 62 -23.68 4.86 15.27
N LYS A 63 -22.57 5.31 15.89
CA LYS A 63 -22.00 6.65 15.67
C LYS A 63 -21.56 6.87 14.22
N ALA A 64 -20.94 5.86 13.60
CA ALA A 64 -20.55 5.91 12.18
C ALA A 64 -21.75 6.03 11.24
N LYS A 65 -22.86 5.33 11.53
CA LYS A 65 -24.10 5.40 10.74
C LYS A 65 -24.87 6.70 10.89
N SER A 66 -24.77 7.38 12.04
CA SER A 66 -25.42 8.67 12.27
C SER A 66 -24.66 9.86 11.68
N SER A 67 -23.38 9.67 11.35
CA SER A 67 -22.50 10.70 10.77
C SER A 67 -22.42 10.63 9.24
N ALA A 68 -23.13 9.70 8.62
CA ALA A 68 -23.25 9.51 7.17
C ALA A 68 -24.65 9.94 6.73
#